data_AF-A0A3Q8SE51-F1
#
_entry.id   AF-A0A3Q8SE51-F1
#
_cell.length_a   1.000
_cell.length_b   1.000
_cell.length_c   1.000
_cell.angle_alpha   90.00
_cell.angle_beta   90.00
_cell.angle_gamma   90.00
#
_symmetry.space_group_name_H-M   'P 1'
#
loop_
_entity.id
_entity.type
_entity.pdbx_description
1 polymer ?
#
loop_
_entity_poly.entity_id
_entity_poly.type
_entity_poly.pdbx_seq_one_letter_code
_entity_poly.pdbx_strand_id
1 'polypeptide(L)'
;MPSAGEIRRKAAGVRAITEDIRRETSKYQRMVNDVTTWWKGEAGTSFKTGYEGIQHDIRILLRNLDSLESKVKNNLANAVERAEEQRRREAMERQGMSAMRQ
;
A
#
# COMPACT_ATOMS: atom_id res chain seq x y z
N MET A 1 -7.65 -7.12 18.88
CA MET A 1 -7.83 -6.47 17.57
C MET A 1 -6.79 -5.38 17.45
N PRO A 2 -6.04 -5.25 16.34
CA PRO A 2 -5.06 -4.17 16.18
C PRO A 2 -5.78 -2.82 16.28
N SER A 3 -5.14 -1.85 16.93
CA SER A 3 -5.63 -0.48 17.01
C SER A 3 -5.63 0.20 15.64
N ALA A 4 -6.46 1.24 15.48
CA ALA A 4 -6.44 2.05 14.26
C ALA A 4 -5.04 2.62 13.95
N GLY A 5 -4.26 2.96 14.99
CA GLY A 5 -2.87 3.39 14.85
C GLY A 5 -1.95 2.31 14.29
N GLU A 6 -2.06 1.07 14.77
CA GLU A 6 -1.28 -0.06 14.23
C GLU A 6 -1.62 -0.37 12.78
N ILE A 7 -2.91 -0.27 12.42
CA ILE A 7 -3.39 -0.47 11.05
C ILE A 7 -2.80 0.59 10.12
N ARG A 8 -2.82 1.87 10.53
CA ARG A 8 -2.22 2.97 9.75
C ARG A 8 -0.71 2.79 9.59
N ARG A 9 0.00 2.31 10.63
CA ARG A 9 1.44 1.98 10.52
C ARG A 9 1.71 0.87 9.52
N LYS A 10 0.92 -0.21 9.53
CA LYS A 10 1.05 -1.29 8.54
C LYS A 10 0.78 -0.78 7.11
N ALA A 11 -0.23 0.07 6.92
CA ALA A 11 -0.49 0.70 5.62
C ALA A 11 0.70 1.58 5.15
N ALA A 12 1.33 2.32 6.06
CA ALA A 12 2.55 3.07 5.74
C ALA A 12 3.70 2.16 5.29
N GLY A 13 3.81 0.95 5.86
CA GLY A 13 4.75 -0.07 5.39
C GLY A 13 4.48 -0.52 3.96
N VAL A 14 3.22 -0.70 3.58
CA VAL A 14 2.83 -0.99 2.18
C VAL A 14 3.28 0.14 1.26
N ARG A 15 3.03 1.40 1.65
CA ARG A 15 3.46 2.57 0.88
C ARG A 15 4.98 2.62 0.69
N ALA A 16 5.77 2.33 1.73
CA ALA A 16 7.22 2.32 1.64
C ALA A 16 7.72 1.31 0.59
N ILE A 17 7.15 0.10 0.61
CA ILE A 17 7.44 -0.95 -0.38
C ILE A 17 7.04 -0.49 -1.79
N THR A 18 5.87 0.15 -1.96
CA THR A 18 5.44 0.70 -3.25
C THR A 18 6.44 1.74 -3.78
N GLU A 19 6.96 2.61 -2.92
CA GLU A 19 7.96 3.60 -3.30
C GLU A 19 9.30 2.96 -3.68
N ASP A 20 9.73 1.90 -2.99
CA ASP A 20 10.91 1.12 -3.36
C ASP A 20 10.76 0.47 -4.74
N ILE A 21 9.61 -0.15 -5.02
CA ILE A 21 9.34 -0.74 -6.33
C ILE A 21 9.38 0.33 -7.42
N ARG A 22 8.81 1.52 -7.19
CA ARG A 22 8.88 2.65 -8.15
C ARG A 22 10.32 3.08 -8.42
N ARG A 23 11.16 3.18 -7.37
CA ARG A 23 12.58 3.52 -7.50
C ARG A 23 13.34 2.48 -8.32
N GLU A 24 13.19 1.20 -8.01
CA GLU A 24 13.87 0.13 -8.75
C GLU A 24 13.40 0.03 -10.20
N THR A 25 12.09 0.13 -10.44
CA THR A 25 11.51 0.14 -11.79
C THR A 25 12.09 1.25 -12.66
N SER A 26 12.30 2.43 -12.08
CA SER A 26 12.91 3.57 -12.78
C SER A 26 14.38 3.32 -13.14
N LYS A 27 15.12 2.59 -12.29
CA LYS A 27 16.51 2.20 -12.57
C LYS A 27 16.57 1.19 -13.71
N TYR A 28 15.73 0.15 -13.68
CA TYR A 28 15.69 -0.84 -14.75
C TYR A 28 15.26 -0.23 -16.08
N GLN A 29 14.33 0.73 -16.08
CA GLN A 29 13.91 1.40 -17.32
C GLN A 29 15.09 2.11 -17.98
N ARG A 30 15.95 2.78 -17.20
CA ARG A 30 17.16 3.43 -17.71
C ARG A 30 18.15 2.41 -18.25
N MET A 31 18.37 1.31 -17.54
CA MET A 31 19.26 0.23 -17.96
C MET A 31 18.80 -0.41 -19.28
N VAL A 32 17.51 -0.67 -19.42
CA VAL A 32 16.95 -1.24 -20.66
C VAL A 32 17.10 -0.26 -21.82
N ASN A 33 16.79 1.01 -21.60
CA ASN A 33 17.01 2.04 -22.62
C ASN A 33 18.47 2.07 -23.05
N ASP A 34 19.42 2.02 -22.11
CA ASP A 34 20.86 1.99 -22.39
C ASP A 34 21.27 0.75 -23.19
N VAL A 35 20.86 -0.46 -22.77
CA VAL A 35 21.14 -1.72 -23.49
C VAL A 35 20.66 -1.66 -24.94
N THR A 36 19.47 -1.10 -25.18
CA THR A 36 18.92 -0.97 -26.54
C THR A 36 19.68 0.05 -27.43
N THR A 37 20.57 0.87 -26.85
CA THR A 37 21.41 1.80 -27.64
C THR A 37 22.53 1.08 -28.39
N TRP A 38 23.05 -0.03 -27.87
CA TRP A 38 24.16 -0.76 -28.48
C TRP A 38 23.80 -2.19 -28.91
N TRP A 39 22.80 -2.83 -28.28
CA TRP A 39 22.29 -4.12 -28.72
C TRP A 39 21.21 -3.92 -29.80
N LYS A 40 21.63 -3.91 -31.07
CA LYS A 40 20.76 -3.69 -32.24
C LYS A 40 20.20 -4.98 -32.82
N GLY A 41 19.20 -4.82 -33.70
CA GLY A 41 18.58 -5.92 -34.44
C GLY A 41 17.50 -6.65 -33.64
N GLU A 42 17.12 -7.83 -34.12
CA GLU A 42 16.02 -8.64 -33.59
C GLU A 42 16.17 -8.99 -32.11
N ALA A 43 17.41 -9.24 -31.65
CA ALA A 43 17.70 -9.52 -30.25
C ALA A 43 17.39 -8.32 -29.33
N GLY A 44 17.78 -7.11 -29.74
CA GLY A 44 17.49 -5.88 -28.99
C GLY A 44 15.99 -5.56 -28.95
N THR A 45 15.30 -5.77 -30.07
CA THR A 45 13.84 -5.63 -30.15
C THR A 45 13.15 -6.64 -29.23
N SER A 46 13.54 -7.91 -29.28
CA SER A 46 12.95 -8.97 -28.45
C SER A 46 13.16 -8.73 -26.96
N PHE A 47 14.37 -8.29 -26.57
CA PHE A 47 14.68 -7.89 -25.20
C PHE A 47 13.78 -6.75 -24.72
N LYS A 48 13.66 -5.68 -25.53
CA LYS A 48 12.81 -4.52 -25.21
C LYS A 48 11.34 -4.93 -25.04
N THR A 49 10.80 -5.71 -25.98
CA THR A 49 9.42 -6.19 -25.93
C THR A 49 9.16 -7.05 -24.69
N GLY A 50 10.08 -7.96 -24.35
CA GLY A 50 9.98 -8.76 -23.13
C GLY A 50 9.94 -7.90 -21.87
N TYR A 51 10.76 -6.85 -21.83
CA TYR A 51 10.76 -5.89 -20.73
C TYR A 51 9.49 -5.03 -20.67
N GLU A 52 8.90 -4.66 -21.80
CA GLU A 52 7.62 -3.94 -21.85
C GLU A 52 6.47 -4.73 -21.20
N GLY A 53 6.48 -6.06 -21.34
CA GLY A 53 5.57 -6.96 -20.61
C GLY A 53 5.77 -6.89 -19.09
N ILE A 54 7.03 -6.98 -18.63
CA ILE A 54 7.36 -6.84 -17.20
C ILE A 54 6.92 -5.46 -16.67
N GLN A 55 7.15 -4.40 -17.44
CA GLN A 55 6.71 -3.04 -17.10
C GLN A 55 5.19 -2.93 -16.98
N HIS A 56 4.43 -3.68 -17.76
CA HIS A 56 2.98 -3.74 -17.65
C HIS A 56 2.55 -4.37 -16.32
N ASP A 57 3.14 -5.52 -15.97
CA ASP A 57 2.83 -6.24 -14.74
C ASP A 57 3.20 -5.44 -13.50
N ILE A 58 4.35 -4.77 -13.50
CA ILE A 58 4.77 -3.85 -12.43
C ILE A 58 3.74 -2.72 -12.25
N ARG A 59 3.22 -2.13 -13.34
CA ARG A 59 2.20 -1.07 -13.26
C ARG A 59 0.90 -1.57 -12.63
N ILE A 60 0.49 -2.80 -12.94
CA ILE A 60 -0.68 -3.42 -12.31
C ILE A 60 -0.42 -3.64 -10.81
N LEU A 61 0.73 -4.19 -10.46
CA LEU A 61 1.12 -4.42 -9.07
C LEU A 61 1.11 -3.13 -8.25
N LEU A 62 1.70 -2.05 -8.77
CA LEU A 62 1.73 -0.75 -8.10
C LEU A 62 0.32 -0.22 -7.82
N ARG A 63 -0.60 -0.33 -8.78
CA ARG A 63 -2.02 0.06 -8.57
C ARG A 63 -2.69 -0.79 -7.49
N ASN A 64 -2.41 -2.09 -7.45
CA ASN A 64 -2.95 -2.98 -6.43
C ASN A 64 -2.41 -2.61 -5.03
N LEU A 65 -1.13 -2.26 -4.92
CA LEU A 65 -0.53 -1.81 -3.67
C LEU A 65 -1.08 -0.46 -3.21
N ASP A 66 -1.26 0.51 -4.10
CA ASP A 66 -1.90 1.80 -3.79
C ASP A 66 -3.36 1.58 -3.31
N SER A 67 -4.10 0.68 -3.96
CA SER A 67 -5.46 0.30 -3.56
C SER A 67 -5.48 -0.37 -2.18
N LEU A 68 -4.52 -1.27 -1.92
CA LEU A 68 -4.38 -1.93 -0.62
C LEU A 68 -4.05 -0.92 0.48
N GLU A 69 -3.08 -0.04 0.28
CA GLU A 69 -2.70 1.01 1.23
C GLU A 69 -3.92 1.86 1.59
N SER A 70 -4.63 2.37 0.57
CA SER A 70 -5.81 3.20 0.77
C SER A 70 -6.92 2.47 1.53
N LYS A 71 -7.24 1.22 1.16
CA LYS A 71 -8.29 0.43 1.85
C LYS A 71 -7.93 0.15 3.30
N VAL A 72 -6.68 -0.20 3.59
CA VAL A 72 -6.23 -0.49 4.95
C VAL A 72 -6.20 0.79 5.79
N LYS A 73 -5.60 1.86 5.26
CA LYS A 73 -5.44 3.14 5.95
C LYS A 73 -6.77 3.85 6.21
N ASN A 74 -7.65 3.88 5.21
CA ASN A 74 -8.86 4.70 5.26
C ASN A 74 -10.08 3.89 5.69
N ASN A 75 -10.30 2.70 5.12
CA ASN A 75 -11.54 1.97 5.41
C ASN A 75 -11.40 1.19 6.72
N LEU A 76 -10.36 0.37 6.83
CA LEU A 76 -10.19 -0.51 7.99
C LEU A 76 -9.83 0.28 9.25
N ALA A 77 -8.85 1.19 9.18
CA ALA A 77 -8.46 1.96 10.37
C ALA A 77 -9.61 2.83 10.90
N ASN A 78 -10.39 3.48 10.02
CA ASN A 78 -11.52 4.32 10.46
C ASN A 78 -12.70 3.48 10.97
N ALA A 79 -12.90 2.27 10.47
CA ALA A 79 -13.88 1.34 11.03
C ALA A 79 -13.48 0.90 12.46
N VAL A 80 -12.20 0.60 12.67
CA VAL A 80 -11.67 0.24 13.99
C VAL A 80 -11.75 1.39 14.97
N GLU A 81 -11.35 2.60 14.56
CA GLU A 81 -11.42 3.80 15.39
C GLU A 81 -12.84 4.09 15.85
N ARG A 82 -13.83 3.99 14.94
CA ARG A 82 -15.25 4.13 15.27
C ARG A 82 -15.74 3.06 16.25
N ALA A 83 -15.33 1.81 16.06
CA ALA A 83 -15.68 0.72 16.97
C ALA A 83 -15.05 0.90 18.36
N GLU A 84 -13.82 1.41 18.44
CA GLU A 84 -13.14 1.73 19.69
C GLU A 84 -13.79 2.90 20.43
N GLU A 85 -14.12 3.97 19.71
CA GLU A 85 -14.85 5.14 20.21
C GLU A 85 -16.20 4.72 20.82
N GLN A 86 -16.97 3.90 20.11
CA GLN A 86 -18.27 3.41 20.56
C GLN A 86 -18.14 2.60 21.87
N ARG A 87 -17.19 1.66 21.91
CA ARG A 87 -16.91 0.88 23.14
C ARG A 87 -16.49 1.76 24.31
N ARG A 88 -15.71 2.81 24.04
CA ARG A 88 -15.27 3.78 25.07
C ARG A 88 -16.47 4.53 25.65
N ARG A 89 -17.39 5.01 24.81
CA ARG A 89 -18.59 5.72 25.24
C ARG A 89 -19.50 4.84 26.08
N GLU A 90 -19.81 3.63 25.60
CA GLU A 90 -20.65 2.67 26.35
C GLU A 90 -20.05 2.32 27.72
N ALA A 91 -18.72 2.20 27.82
CA ALA A 91 -18.05 1.94 29.09
C ALA A 91 -18.18 3.13 30.06
N MET A 92 -18.03 4.37 29.57
CA MET A 92 -18.21 5.58 30.38
C MET A 92 -19.66 5.74 30.85
N GLU A 93 -20.64 5.51 29.98
CA GLU A 93 -22.06 5.56 30.32
C GLU A 93 -22.43 4.52 31.39
N ARG A 94 -21.93 3.29 31.25
CA ARG A 94 -22.14 2.24 32.26
C ARG A 94 -21.51 2.58 33.61
N GLN A 95 -20.30 3.14 33.61
CA GLN A 95 -19.63 3.56 34.84
C GLN A 95 -20.36 4.74 35.51
N GLY A 96 -20.80 5.74 34.74
CA GLY A 96 -21.58 6.87 35.25
C GLY A 96 -22.94 6.44 35.83
N MET A 97 -23.65 5.56 35.13
CA MET A 97 -24.93 5.00 35.60
C MET A 97 -24.78 4.15 36.86
N SER A 98 -23.67 3.42 37.00
CA SER A 98 -23.38 2.63 38.21
C SER A 98 -23.02 3.53 39.40
N ALA A 99 -22.34 4.65 39.17
CA ALA A 99 -21.98 5.60 40.22
C ALA A 99 -23.16 6.44 40.71
N MET A 100 -24.17 6.70 39.87
CA MET A 100 -25.41 7.39 40.26
C MET A 100 -26.43 6.52 41.00
N ARG A 101 -26.23 5.20 41.03
CA ARG A 101 -27.13 4.23 41.70
C ARG A 101 -26.67 3.82 43.11
N GLN A 102 -25.56 4.36 43.61
CA GLN A 102 -25.08 4.21 44.99
C GLN A 102 -25.35 5.50 45.77
#